data_AF-A0A0D3K844-F1
#
_entry.id   AF-A0A0D3K844-F1
#
_cell.length_a   1.000
_cell.length_b   1.000
_cell.length_c   1.000
_cell.angle_alpha   90.00
_cell.angle_beta   90.00
_cell.angle_gamma   90.00
#
_symmetry.space_group_name_H-M   'P 1'
#
loop_
_entity.id
_entity.type
_entity.pdbx_description
1 polymer ?
#
loop_
_entity_poly.entity_id
_entity_poly.type
_entity_poly.pdbx_seq_one_letter_code
_entity_poly.pdbx_strand_id
1 'polypeptide(L)'
;MLAFVEVCKVVGASFLVVLAADTVLRYAPGFNAASTRYNLLHALLNTYVVVSVVPDCYFVLANPLEAMSAPYSDVPLATTIGLHLFHCVSQYKSLTTVDWAHHLVSNMLVSFLCFPYDYGPLMQWGLLFICGLPGGIDYYLLTLVKLGTIAPSTEKRINRLLNTWIRAPGIVSWAPLMLCCRAAGKSRVPDSILAMQVALNMFNAMYFQDRVDRVVANSAVVAWCAEHQIDKREVEKATRAARAKGKEDQKKS
;
A
#
# COMPACT_ATOMS: atom_id res chain seq x y z
N MET A 1 13.21 -9.54 17.15
CA MET A 1 13.36 -10.26 15.89
C MET A 1 12.86 -11.69 16.06
N LEU A 2 11.89 -12.08 15.24
CA LEU A 2 11.41 -13.46 15.18
C LEU A 2 12.41 -14.34 14.40
N ALA A 3 12.64 -15.57 14.88
CA ALA A 3 13.33 -16.57 14.07
C ALA A 3 12.51 -16.87 12.80
N PHE A 4 13.16 -17.29 11.70
CA PHE A 4 12.48 -17.57 10.43
C PHE A 4 11.26 -18.51 10.59
N VAL A 5 11.39 -19.54 11.43
CA VAL A 5 10.29 -20.47 11.74
C VAL A 5 9.12 -19.76 12.41
N GLU A 6 9.39 -18.82 13.31
CA GLU A 6 8.35 -18.02 13.98
C GLU A 6 7.68 -17.05 13.01
N VAL A 7 8.44 -16.43 12.10
CA VAL A 7 7.86 -15.62 11.01
C VAL A 7 6.88 -16.47 10.19
N CYS A 8 7.29 -17.66 9.76
CA CYS A 8 6.41 -18.56 9.00
C CYS A 8 5.15 -18.97 9.79
N LYS A 9 5.28 -19.22 11.10
CA LYS A 9 4.12 -19.51 11.97
C LYS A 9 3.15 -18.34 12.02
N VAL A 10 3.64 -17.11 12.24
CA VAL A 10 2.78 -15.91 12.32
C VAL A 10 2.12 -15.60 10.98
N VAL A 11 2.87 -15.70 9.88
CA VAL A 11 2.33 -15.53 8.52
C VAL A 11 1.25 -16.58 8.23
N GLY A 12 1.51 -17.85 8.54
CA GLY A 12 0.55 -18.94 8.37
C GLY A 12 -0.70 -18.79 9.24
N ALA A 13 -0.53 -18.42 10.51
CA ALA A 13 -1.64 -18.14 11.41
C ALA A 13 -2.50 -16.98 10.89
N SER A 14 -1.86 -15.89 10.44
CA SER A 14 -2.55 -14.74 9.86
C SER A 14 -3.34 -15.11 8.61
N PHE A 15 -2.77 -15.93 7.72
CA PHE A 15 -3.48 -16.47 6.56
C PHE A 15 -4.72 -17.26 6.98
N LEU A 16 -4.61 -18.16 7.97
CA LEU A 16 -5.73 -18.97 8.45
C LEU A 16 -6.83 -18.13 9.10
N VAL A 17 -6.46 -17.10 9.87
CA VAL A 17 -7.42 -16.15 10.46
C VAL A 17 -8.18 -15.41 9.37
N VAL A 18 -7.48 -14.90 8.35
CA VAL A 18 -8.12 -14.21 7.21
C VAL A 18 -9.04 -15.16 6.44
N LEU A 19 -8.62 -16.41 6.22
CA LEU A 19 -9.45 -17.44 5.56
C LEU A 19 -10.71 -17.76 6.36
N ALA A 20 -10.59 -17.92 7.68
CA ALA A 20 -11.74 -18.15 8.56
C ALA A 20 -12.70 -16.96 8.52
N ALA A 21 -12.17 -15.73 8.58
CA ALA A 21 -12.97 -14.51 8.50
C ALA A 21 -13.67 -14.34 7.13
N ASP A 22 -13.01 -14.65 6.00
CA ASP A 22 -13.67 -14.67 4.68
C ASP A 22 -14.82 -15.67 4.64
N THR A 23 -14.63 -16.83 5.25
CA THR A 23 -15.65 -17.89 5.30
C THR A 23 -16.87 -17.42 6.08
N VAL A 24 -16.68 -16.76 7.22
CA VAL A 24 -17.79 -16.17 8.00
C VAL A 24 -18.49 -15.09 7.19
N LEU A 25 -17.74 -14.15 6.61
CA LEU A 25 -18.29 -13.04 5.82
C LEU A 25 -19.04 -13.52 4.56
N ARG A 26 -18.71 -14.69 4.01
CA ARG A 26 -19.41 -15.25 2.85
C ARG A 26 -20.89 -15.52 3.13
N TYR A 27 -21.24 -15.80 4.38
CA TYR A 27 -22.61 -16.06 4.79
C TYR A 27 -23.31 -14.81 5.36
N ALA A 28 -22.60 -13.68 5.46
CA ALA A 28 -23.17 -12.42 5.93
C ALA A 28 -23.94 -11.69 4.80
N PRO A 29 -25.15 -11.16 5.06
CA PRO A 29 -25.91 -10.40 4.09
C PRO A 29 -25.11 -9.20 3.54
N GLY A 30 -25.12 -9.02 2.21
CA GLY A 30 -24.40 -7.93 1.53
C GLY A 30 -22.92 -8.24 1.19
N PHE A 31 -22.37 -9.35 1.66
CA PHE A 31 -20.95 -9.72 1.48
C PHE A 31 -20.72 -10.91 0.53
N ASN A 32 -21.69 -11.19 -0.34
CA ASN A 32 -21.61 -12.30 -1.31
C ASN A 32 -20.45 -12.15 -2.31
N ALA A 33 -20.10 -10.91 -2.67
CA ALA A 33 -19.03 -10.64 -3.62
C ALA A 33 -17.65 -10.73 -2.97
N ALA A 34 -16.74 -11.50 -3.59
CA ALA A 34 -15.39 -11.73 -3.07
C ALA A 34 -14.56 -10.44 -2.95
N SER A 35 -14.73 -9.48 -3.85
CA SER A 35 -14.06 -8.18 -3.76
C SER A 35 -14.54 -7.35 -2.56
N THR A 36 -15.83 -7.38 -2.24
CA THR A 36 -16.38 -6.69 -1.06
C THR A 36 -15.81 -7.26 0.23
N ARG A 37 -15.76 -8.59 0.36
CA ARG A 37 -15.18 -9.25 1.54
C ARG A 37 -13.70 -8.95 1.69
N TYR A 38 -12.94 -9.07 0.61
CA TYR A 38 -11.53 -8.77 0.63
C TYR A 38 -11.27 -7.33 1.08
N ASN A 39 -12.02 -6.35 0.56
CA ASN A 39 -11.88 -4.96 0.98
C ASN A 39 -12.17 -4.79 2.48
N LEU A 40 -13.21 -5.43 3.02
CA LEU A 40 -13.51 -5.34 4.45
C LEU A 40 -12.42 -6.00 5.30
N LEU A 41 -11.99 -7.22 4.93
CA LEU A 41 -10.91 -7.92 5.62
C LEU A 41 -9.62 -7.10 5.63
N HIS A 42 -9.30 -6.49 4.50
CA HIS A 42 -8.13 -5.63 4.37
C HIS A 42 -8.24 -4.41 5.30
N ALA A 43 -9.41 -3.75 5.35
CA ALA A 43 -9.65 -2.63 6.26
C ALA A 43 -9.52 -3.02 7.75
N LEU A 44 -10.06 -4.17 8.15
CA LEU A 44 -9.99 -4.68 9.52
C LEU A 44 -8.56 -5.02 9.93
N LEU A 45 -7.82 -5.71 9.06
CA LEU A 45 -6.42 -6.08 9.32
C LEU A 45 -5.52 -4.85 9.36
N ASN A 46 -5.75 -3.86 8.50
CA ASN A 46 -5.03 -2.59 8.55
C ASN A 46 -5.34 -1.81 9.83
N THR A 47 -6.57 -1.86 10.33
CA THR A 47 -6.93 -1.27 11.62
C THR A 47 -6.16 -1.94 12.77
N TYR A 48 -6.06 -3.27 12.76
CA TYR A 48 -5.23 -4.01 13.70
C TYR A 48 -3.74 -3.58 13.61
N VAL A 49 -3.20 -3.47 12.39
CA VAL A 49 -1.82 -3.01 12.16
C VAL A 49 -1.63 -1.61 12.76
N VAL A 50 -2.52 -0.67 12.47
CA VAL A 50 -2.47 0.70 13.02
C VAL A 50 -2.40 0.67 14.55
N VAL A 51 -3.35 0.00 15.20
CA VAL A 51 -3.38 -0.08 16.68
C VAL A 51 -2.09 -0.68 17.23
N SER A 52 -1.53 -1.68 16.54
CA SER A 52 -0.30 -2.37 16.97
C SER A 52 0.96 -1.52 16.81
N VAL A 53 1.03 -0.63 15.79
CA VAL A 53 2.24 0.14 15.46
C VAL A 53 2.25 1.56 16.01
N VAL A 54 1.10 2.10 16.43
CA VAL A 54 1.00 3.48 16.95
C VAL A 54 1.95 3.75 18.14
N PRO A 55 2.11 2.86 19.13
CA PRO A 55 3.07 3.08 20.22
C PRO A 55 4.51 3.26 19.72
N ASP A 56 4.92 2.42 18.76
CA ASP A 56 6.24 2.48 18.14
C ASP A 56 6.41 3.76 17.30
N CYS A 57 5.36 4.20 16.59
CA CYS A 57 5.38 5.45 15.83
C CYS A 57 5.51 6.67 16.74
N TYR A 58 4.84 6.68 17.89
CA TYR A 58 5.03 7.71 18.91
C TYR A 58 6.46 7.71 19.45
N PHE A 59 7.04 6.52 19.68
CA PHE A 59 8.43 6.40 20.09
C PHE A 59 9.41 6.99 19.06
N VAL A 60 9.21 6.71 17.76
CA VAL A 60 10.02 7.28 16.67
C VAL A 60 10.00 8.82 16.69
N LEU A 61 8.83 9.42 16.94
CA LEU A 61 8.70 10.87 17.03
C LEU A 61 9.38 11.45 18.29
N ALA A 62 9.24 10.76 19.42
CA ALA A 62 9.81 11.22 20.69
C ALA A 62 11.34 11.01 20.76
N ASN A 63 11.85 9.96 20.11
CA ASN A 63 13.25 9.52 20.19
C ASN A 63 13.79 9.16 18.80
N PRO A 64 13.87 10.11 17.85
CA PRO A 64 14.16 9.82 16.45
C PRO A 64 15.54 9.22 16.21
N LEU A 65 16.52 9.43 17.11
CA LEU A 65 17.85 8.83 17.00
C LEU A 65 17.92 7.37 17.48
N GLU A 66 16.94 6.93 18.26
CA GLU A 66 16.84 5.54 18.76
C GLU A 66 15.83 4.71 17.95
N ALA A 67 15.28 5.27 16.88
CA ALA A 67 14.23 4.64 16.08
C ALA A 67 14.65 3.31 15.43
N MET A 68 15.94 3.04 15.30
CA MET A 68 16.48 1.80 14.74
C MET A 68 17.14 0.86 15.76
N SER A 69 17.23 1.27 17.02
CA SER A 69 17.95 0.52 18.08
C SER A 69 17.01 -0.02 19.15
N ALA A 70 15.83 0.56 19.30
CA ALA A 70 14.85 0.15 20.29
C ALA A 70 14.15 -1.18 19.92
N PRO A 71 13.64 -1.93 20.90
CA PRO A 71 12.85 -3.13 20.64
C PRO A 71 11.55 -2.81 19.88
N TYR A 72 11.13 -3.73 19.01
CA TYR A 72 9.86 -3.67 18.29
C TYR A 72 9.34 -5.08 18.01
N SER A 73 8.12 -5.19 17.48
CA SER A 73 7.49 -6.45 17.11
C SER A 73 7.35 -6.62 15.60
N ASP A 74 7.78 -7.77 15.06
CA ASP A 74 7.61 -8.14 13.65
C ASP A 74 6.19 -8.65 13.33
N VAL A 75 5.34 -8.85 14.36
CA VAL A 75 4.00 -9.44 14.20
C VAL A 75 3.11 -8.64 13.24
N PRO A 76 3.04 -7.29 13.28
CA PRO A 76 2.23 -6.52 12.34
C PRO A 76 2.69 -6.69 10.89
N LEU A 77 4.02 -6.72 10.64
CA LEU A 77 4.58 -6.97 9.32
C LEU A 77 4.19 -8.37 8.80
N ALA A 78 4.40 -9.39 9.62
CA ALA A 78 4.04 -10.77 9.28
C ALA A 78 2.54 -10.95 9.04
N THR A 79 1.70 -10.22 9.79
CA THR A 79 0.24 -10.21 9.61
C THR A 79 -0.14 -9.63 8.26
N THR A 80 0.46 -8.49 7.87
CA THR A 80 0.26 -7.88 6.55
C THR A 80 0.66 -8.85 5.43
N ILE A 81 1.77 -9.56 5.57
CA ILE A 81 2.18 -10.58 4.59
C ILE A 81 1.13 -11.68 4.46
N GLY A 82 0.63 -12.21 5.59
CA GLY A 82 -0.40 -13.25 5.60
C GLY A 82 -1.67 -12.87 4.84
N LEU A 83 -2.16 -11.64 5.02
CA LEU A 83 -3.31 -11.09 4.28
C LEU A 83 -3.05 -11.07 2.77
N HIS A 84 -1.86 -10.63 2.34
CA HIS A 84 -1.53 -10.53 0.93
C HIS A 84 -1.29 -11.89 0.28
N LEU A 85 -0.73 -12.85 1.02
CA LEU A 85 -0.67 -14.25 0.56
C LEU A 85 -2.08 -14.82 0.36
N PHE A 86 -3.00 -14.56 1.30
CA PHE A 86 -4.40 -14.94 1.14
C PHE A 86 -5.01 -14.33 -0.13
N HIS A 87 -4.79 -13.04 -0.38
CA HIS A 87 -5.27 -12.38 -1.60
C HIS A 87 -4.70 -13.01 -2.87
N CYS A 88 -3.38 -13.18 -2.92
CA CYS A 88 -2.69 -13.80 -4.06
C CYS A 88 -3.20 -15.21 -4.35
N VAL A 89 -3.47 -16.02 -3.32
CA VAL A 89 -3.98 -17.40 -3.49
C VAL A 89 -5.46 -17.41 -3.86
N SER A 90 -6.29 -16.64 -3.16
CA SER A 90 -7.75 -16.67 -3.34
C SER A 90 -8.23 -15.99 -4.62
N GLN A 91 -7.48 -15.01 -5.14
CA GLN A 91 -7.87 -14.17 -6.27
C GLN A 91 -6.86 -14.20 -7.43
N TYR A 92 -5.98 -15.20 -7.49
CA TYR A 92 -4.89 -15.30 -8.48
C TYR A 92 -5.33 -15.11 -9.94
N LYS A 93 -6.55 -15.53 -10.31
CA LYS A 93 -7.08 -15.40 -11.68
C LYS A 93 -7.52 -13.99 -12.06
N SER A 94 -7.80 -13.13 -11.09
CA SER A 94 -8.27 -11.76 -11.32
C SER A 94 -7.18 -10.70 -11.19
N LEU A 95 -5.97 -11.09 -10.76
CA LEU A 95 -4.86 -10.16 -10.58
C LEU A 95 -4.25 -9.75 -11.91
N THR A 96 -4.13 -8.44 -12.13
CA THR A 96 -3.38 -7.90 -13.26
C THR A 96 -1.87 -8.02 -13.02
N THR A 97 -1.07 -7.84 -14.07
CA THR A 97 0.40 -7.82 -13.93
C THR A 97 0.88 -6.77 -12.93
N VAL A 98 0.19 -5.63 -12.86
CA VAL A 98 0.52 -4.55 -11.91
C VAL A 98 0.21 -4.98 -10.47
N ASP A 99 -0.89 -5.70 -10.27
CA ASP A 99 -1.26 -6.23 -8.94
C ASP A 99 -0.24 -7.28 -8.48
N TRP A 100 0.19 -8.17 -9.38
CA TRP A 100 1.27 -9.12 -9.10
C TRP A 100 2.59 -8.44 -8.73
N ALA A 101 3.00 -7.42 -9.50
CA ALA A 101 4.21 -6.66 -9.19
C ALA A 101 4.11 -5.95 -7.82
N HIS A 102 2.95 -5.36 -7.51
CA HIS A 102 2.71 -4.75 -6.22
C HIS A 102 2.80 -5.78 -5.08
N HIS A 103 2.13 -6.91 -5.19
CA HIS A 103 2.11 -7.90 -4.11
C HIS A 103 3.46 -8.62 -3.95
N LEU A 104 4.11 -9.05 -5.04
CA LEU A 104 5.34 -9.82 -4.94
C LEU A 104 6.58 -8.95 -4.72
N VAL A 105 6.69 -7.83 -5.45
CA VAL A 105 7.88 -6.98 -5.36
C VAL A 105 7.70 -5.94 -4.26
N SER A 106 6.60 -5.18 -4.27
CA SER A 106 6.44 -4.08 -3.31
C SER A 106 6.05 -4.53 -1.90
N ASN A 107 5.42 -5.70 -1.74
CA ASN A 107 5.02 -6.20 -0.43
C ASN A 107 5.85 -7.40 0.02
N MET A 108 5.89 -8.51 -0.72
CA MET A 108 6.66 -9.69 -0.29
C MET A 108 8.16 -9.39 -0.22
N LEU A 109 8.81 -9.03 -1.32
CA LEU A 109 10.26 -8.82 -1.35
C LEU A 109 10.71 -7.75 -0.35
N VAL A 110 10.06 -6.57 -0.34
CA VAL A 110 10.35 -5.49 0.61
C VAL A 110 10.24 -5.98 2.06
N SER A 111 9.18 -6.70 2.40
CA SER A 111 8.97 -7.18 3.77
C SER A 111 9.91 -8.32 4.16
N PHE A 112 10.22 -9.24 3.23
CA PHE A 112 11.15 -10.34 3.49
C PHE A 112 12.58 -9.86 3.72
N LEU A 113 12.97 -8.74 3.10
CA LEU A 113 14.24 -8.08 3.37
C LEU A 113 14.30 -7.47 4.77
N CYS A 114 13.17 -7.27 5.44
CA CYS A 114 13.12 -6.71 6.79
C CYS A 114 13.44 -7.74 7.87
N PHE A 115 12.91 -8.97 7.77
CA PHE A 115 13.00 -9.96 8.87
C PHE A 115 14.41 -10.35 9.32
N PRO A 116 15.43 -10.44 8.45
CA PRO A 116 16.77 -10.81 8.89
C PRO A 116 17.50 -9.72 9.69
N TYR A 117 16.98 -8.49 9.72
CA TYR A 117 17.68 -7.34 10.29
C TYR A 117 16.82 -6.58 11.29
N ASP A 118 17.49 -5.90 12.21
CA ASP A 118 16.84 -5.11 13.26
C ASP A 118 16.68 -3.67 12.80
N TYR A 119 15.48 -3.32 12.37
CA TYR A 119 15.13 -1.97 11.92
C TYR A 119 14.57 -1.08 13.02
N GLY A 120 14.37 -1.62 14.23
CA GLY A 120 13.70 -0.93 15.34
C GLY A 120 12.27 -0.47 15.03
N PRO A 121 11.70 0.39 15.89
CA PRO A 121 10.42 1.06 15.68
C PRO A 121 10.25 1.78 14.33
N LEU A 122 11.35 2.12 13.65
CA LEU A 122 11.30 2.73 12.32
C LEU A 122 10.67 1.80 11.27
N MET A 123 10.71 0.48 11.45
CA MET A 123 9.93 -0.46 10.62
C MET A 123 8.44 -0.20 10.72
N GLN A 124 7.97 0.03 11.95
CA GLN A 124 6.57 0.20 12.32
C GLN A 124 6.03 1.54 11.81
N TRP A 125 6.89 2.56 11.79
CA TRP A 125 6.66 3.81 11.06
C TRP A 125 6.35 3.56 9.58
N GLY A 126 7.18 2.78 8.89
CA GLY A 126 6.94 2.40 7.51
C GLY A 126 5.59 1.68 7.32
N LEU A 127 5.30 0.70 8.17
CA LEU A 127 4.04 -0.04 8.15
C LEU A 127 2.81 0.86 8.29
N LEU A 128 2.84 1.84 9.21
CA LEU A 128 1.74 2.76 9.42
C LEU A 128 1.32 3.47 8.12
N PHE A 129 2.29 3.88 7.30
CA PHE A 129 2.03 4.63 6.08
C PHE A 129 1.85 3.75 4.83
N ILE A 130 2.57 2.63 4.72
CA ILE A 130 2.50 1.75 3.53
C ILE A 130 1.20 0.93 3.51
N CYS A 131 0.81 0.34 4.63
CA CYS A 131 -0.33 -0.57 4.68
C CYS A 131 -1.31 -0.25 5.81
N GLY A 132 -0.90 0.42 6.88
CA GLY A 132 -1.76 0.74 8.02
C GLY A 132 -2.84 1.79 7.71
N LEU A 133 -2.61 3.03 8.11
CA LEU A 133 -3.67 4.05 8.20
C LEU A 133 -4.26 4.43 6.83
N PRO A 134 -3.45 4.82 5.81
CA PRO A 134 -4.01 5.18 4.50
C PRO A 134 -4.74 4.01 3.85
N GLY A 135 -4.17 2.81 3.93
CA GLY A 135 -4.76 1.60 3.38
C GLY A 135 -6.06 1.20 4.08
N GLY A 136 -6.10 1.27 5.42
CA GLY A 136 -7.29 0.92 6.19
C GLY A 136 -8.50 1.79 5.84
N ILE A 137 -8.29 3.11 5.71
CA ILE A 137 -9.34 4.03 5.31
C ILE A 137 -9.78 3.75 3.86
N ASP A 138 -8.82 3.58 2.94
CA ASP A 138 -9.10 3.31 1.53
C ASP A 138 -9.96 2.04 1.34
N TYR A 139 -9.52 0.91 1.90
CA TYR A 139 -10.23 -0.35 1.79
C TYR A 139 -11.61 -0.33 2.48
N TYR A 140 -11.77 0.44 3.56
CA TYR A 140 -13.07 0.66 4.16
C TYR A 140 -14.01 1.43 3.22
N LEU A 141 -13.52 2.51 2.60
CA LEU A 141 -14.29 3.27 1.61
C LEU A 141 -14.64 2.42 0.39
N LEU A 142 -13.72 1.59 -0.11
CA LEU A 142 -13.99 0.64 -1.20
C LEU A 142 -15.08 -0.37 -0.81
N THR A 143 -15.14 -0.80 0.46
CA THR A 143 -16.24 -1.62 0.96
C THR A 143 -17.56 -0.87 0.90
N LEU A 144 -17.60 0.38 1.37
CA LEU A 144 -18.81 1.23 1.33
C LEU A 144 -19.29 1.50 -0.10
N VAL A 145 -18.38 1.69 -1.06
CA VAL A 145 -18.71 1.82 -2.49
C VAL A 145 -19.38 0.54 -3.00
N LYS A 146 -18.85 -0.63 -2.64
CA LYS A 146 -19.40 -1.94 -3.06
C LYS A 146 -20.77 -2.23 -2.44
N LEU A 147 -21.05 -1.69 -1.25
CA LEU A 147 -22.35 -1.75 -0.60
C LEU A 147 -23.33 -0.66 -1.09
N GLY A 148 -22.89 0.23 -1.99
CA GLY A 148 -23.71 1.32 -2.52
C GLY A 148 -23.96 2.47 -1.54
N THR A 149 -23.23 2.52 -0.43
CA THR A 149 -23.40 3.55 0.62
C THR A 149 -22.78 4.89 0.23
N ILE A 150 -21.70 4.88 -0.56
CA ILE A 150 -21.04 6.09 -1.05
C ILE A 150 -20.75 6.01 -2.55
N ALA A 151 -20.65 7.16 -3.21
CA ALA A 151 -20.31 7.23 -4.63
C ALA A 151 -18.82 6.89 -4.87
N PRO A 152 -18.47 6.19 -5.98
CA PRO A 152 -17.08 5.91 -6.33
C PRO A 152 -16.20 7.16 -6.49
N SER A 153 -16.78 8.30 -6.84
CA SER A 153 -16.05 9.57 -6.93
C SER A 153 -15.61 10.10 -5.56
N THR A 154 -16.37 9.80 -4.50
CA THR A 154 -16.05 10.23 -3.14
C THR A 154 -14.86 9.45 -2.60
N GLU A 155 -14.87 8.13 -2.74
CA GLU A 155 -13.73 7.26 -2.38
C GLU A 155 -12.45 7.73 -3.09
N LYS A 156 -12.47 7.87 -4.42
CA LYS A 156 -11.29 8.32 -5.19
C LYS A 156 -10.74 9.67 -4.75
N ARG A 157 -11.60 10.63 -4.38
CA ARG A 157 -11.17 11.94 -3.89
C ARG A 157 -10.45 11.82 -2.55
N ILE A 158 -10.99 11.02 -1.64
CA ILE A 158 -10.37 10.77 -0.34
C ILE A 158 -9.07 10.00 -0.52
N ASN A 159 -9.06 8.94 -1.34
CA ASN A 159 -7.87 8.14 -1.66
C ASN A 159 -6.72 9.02 -2.18
N ARG A 160 -7.01 9.99 -3.06
CA ARG A 160 -6.02 10.97 -3.50
C ARG A 160 -5.44 11.77 -2.35
N LEU A 161 -6.28 12.35 -1.50
CA LEU A 161 -5.81 13.12 -0.35
C LEU A 161 -4.96 12.28 0.60
N LEU A 162 -5.38 11.03 0.87
CA LEU A 162 -4.61 10.09 1.70
C LEU A 162 -3.24 9.78 1.08
N ASN A 163 -3.18 9.55 -0.23
CA ASN A 163 -1.93 9.22 -0.90
C ASN A 163 -0.97 10.41 -0.96
N THR A 164 -1.46 11.60 -1.32
CA THR A 164 -0.66 12.82 -1.46
C THR A 164 -0.19 13.37 -0.12
N TRP A 165 -1.05 13.38 0.91
CA TRP A 165 -0.76 14.09 2.17
C TRP A 165 -0.33 13.19 3.33
N ILE A 166 -0.64 11.89 3.29
CA ILE A 166 -0.36 10.98 4.40
C ILE A 166 0.62 9.89 3.98
N ARG A 167 0.26 9.07 3.00
CA ARG A 167 1.08 7.91 2.57
C ARG A 167 2.44 8.35 2.05
N ALA A 168 2.48 9.15 0.99
CA ALA A 168 3.75 9.47 0.34
C ALA A 168 4.70 10.26 1.26
N PRO A 169 4.26 11.33 1.97
CA PRO A 169 5.13 12.02 2.93
C PRO A 169 5.60 11.10 4.06
N GLY A 170 4.71 10.25 4.59
CA GLY A 170 5.04 9.30 5.65
C GLY A 170 6.10 8.30 5.23
N ILE A 171 5.97 7.69 4.05
CA ILE A 171 6.97 6.75 3.51
C ILE A 171 8.28 7.48 3.21
N VAL A 172 8.23 8.68 2.61
CA VAL A 172 9.44 9.45 2.27
C VAL A 172 10.20 9.86 3.53
N SER A 173 9.51 10.21 4.62
CA SER A 173 10.13 10.58 5.89
C SER A 173 10.91 9.44 6.57
N TRP A 174 10.64 8.18 6.18
CA TRP A 174 11.39 7.02 6.67
C TRP A 174 12.89 7.10 6.32
N ALA A 175 13.23 7.55 5.11
CA ALA A 175 14.61 7.61 4.62
C ALA A 175 15.50 8.59 5.41
N PRO A 176 15.13 9.86 5.63
CA PRO A 176 15.94 10.77 6.44
C PRO A 176 16.03 10.31 7.90
N LEU A 177 14.97 9.75 8.50
CA LEU A 177 15.01 9.20 9.87
C LEU A 177 16.02 8.04 9.97
N MET A 178 16.01 7.15 8.99
CA MET A 178 16.98 6.04 8.89
C MET A 178 18.40 6.58 8.77
N LEU A 179 18.64 7.58 7.91
CA LEU A 179 19.96 8.17 7.72
C LEU A 179 20.46 8.87 9.00
N CYS A 180 19.58 9.54 9.75
CA CYS A 180 19.92 10.13 11.05
C CYS A 180 20.34 9.06 12.06
N CYS A 181 19.57 7.98 12.19
CA CYS A 181 19.93 6.84 13.05
C CYS A 181 21.28 6.22 12.63
N ARG A 182 21.49 6.07 11.32
CA ARG A 182 22.73 5.51 10.77
C ARG A 182 23.94 6.41 11.06
N ALA A 183 23.81 7.72 10.88
CA ALA A 183 24.85 8.70 11.19
C ALA A 183 25.18 8.75 12.68
N ALA A 184 24.18 8.52 13.55
CA ALA A 184 24.36 8.39 14.99
C ALA A 184 24.96 7.04 15.44
N GLY A 185 25.25 6.12 14.51
CA GLY A 185 25.78 4.79 14.83
C GLY A 185 24.74 3.84 15.46
N LYS A 186 23.44 4.11 15.27
CA LYS A 186 22.32 3.40 15.90
C LYS A 186 21.63 2.39 14.98
N SER A 187 22.19 2.13 13.80
CA SER A 187 21.70 1.11 12.87
C SER A 187 22.59 -0.14 12.89
N ARG A 188 21.95 -1.32 12.91
CA ARG A 188 22.62 -2.63 12.77
C ARG A 188 22.45 -3.24 11.38
N VAL A 189 21.72 -2.56 10.50
CA VAL A 189 21.39 -3.05 9.16
C VAL A 189 22.53 -2.71 8.19
N PRO A 190 22.96 -3.63 7.30
CA PRO A 190 23.97 -3.35 6.30
C PRO A 190 23.56 -2.23 5.34
N ASP A 191 24.53 -1.40 4.94
CA ASP A 191 24.29 -0.20 4.11
C ASP A 191 23.67 -0.54 2.74
N SER A 192 24.04 -1.67 2.14
CA SER A 192 23.46 -2.14 0.87
C SER A 192 21.97 -2.44 1.00
N ILE A 193 21.56 -3.03 2.12
CA ILE A 193 20.17 -3.35 2.41
C ILE A 193 19.39 -2.07 2.72
N LEU A 194 19.98 -1.13 3.45
CA LEU A 194 19.37 0.19 3.69
C LEU A 194 19.14 0.97 2.39
N ALA A 195 20.16 1.02 1.51
CA ALA A 195 20.04 1.68 0.22
C ALA A 195 18.95 1.04 -0.64
N MET A 196 18.87 -0.30 -0.66
CA MET A 196 17.81 -1.02 -1.36
C MET A 196 16.43 -0.72 -0.79
N GLN A 197 16.27 -0.71 0.55
CA GLN A 197 14.99 -0.37 1.18
C GLN A 197 14.56 1.06 0.90
N VAL A 198 15.48 2.04 0.91
CA VAL A 198 15.18 3.41 0.52
C VAL A 198 14.68 3.46 -0.92
N ALA A 199 15.41 2.83 -1.85
CA ALA A 199 15.03 2.83 -3.26
C ALA A 199 13.64 2.20 -3.48
N LEU A 200 13.38 1.03 -2.90
CA LEU A 200 12.12 0.31 -3.05
C LEU A 200 10.95 1.08 -2.42
N ASN A 201 11.10 1.61 -1.20
CA ASN A 201 10.03 2.34 -0.51
C ASN A 201 9.76 3.71 -1.14
N MET A 202 10.79 4.45 -1.56
CA MET A 202 10.61 5.71 -2.27
C MET A 202 9.95 5.49 -3.65
N PHE A 203 10.38 4.46 -4.37
CA PHE A 203 9.73 4.09 -5.63
C PHE A 203 8.26 3.72 -5.40
N ASN A 204 7.96 2.93 -4.35
CA ASN A 204 6.58 2.59 -3.98
C ASN A 204 5.74 3.85 -3.71
N ALA A 205 6.24 4.75 -2.85
CA ALA A 205 5.55 5.98 -2.49
C ALA A 205 5.20 6.83 -3.72
N MET A 206 6.20 7.09 -4.57
CA MET A 206 6.03 7.95 -5.76
C MET A 206 5.16 7.28 -6.83
N TYR A 207 5.36 5.99 -7.07
CA TYR A 207 4.58 5.24 -8.06
C TYR A 207 3.09 5.22 -7.71
N PHE A 208 2.73 4.89 -6.47
CA PHE A 208 1.33 4.83 -6.06
C PHE A 208 0.67 6.21 -6.01
N GLN A 209 1.41 7.25 -5.62
CA GLN A 209 0.91 8.63 -5.70
C GLN A 209 0.55 9.02 -7.14
N ASP A 210 1.47 8.83 -8.10
CA ASP A 210 1.22 9.13 -9.52
C ASP A 210 0.06 8.31 -10.10
N ARG A 211 -0.05 7.03 -9.72
CA ARG A 211 -1.16 6.17 -10.16
C ARG A 211 -2.51 6.70 -9.68
N VAL A 212 -2.61 7.10 -8.42
CA VAL A 212 -3.86 7.62 -7.84
C VAL A 212 -4.25 8.94 -8.49
N ASP A 213 -3.30 9.86 -8.68
CA ASP A 213 -3.56 11.12 -9.38
C ASP A 213 -4.07 10.90 -10.81
N ARG A 214 -3.50 9.93 -11.54
CA ARG A 214 -3.97 9.55 -12.87
C ARG A 214 -5.38 8.95 -12.85
N VAL A 215 -5.71 8.14 -11.85
CA VAL A 215 -7.06 7.56 -11.70
C VAL A 215 -8.11 8.64 -11.45
N VAL A 216 -7.80 9.64 -10.62
CA VAL A 216 -8.69 10.77 -10.37
C VAL A 216 -8.85 11.62 -11.63
N ALA A 217 -7.76 11.98 -12.30
CA ALA A 217 -7.79 12.74 -13.55
C ALA A 217 -8.63 12.01 -14.62
N ASN A 218 -8.40 10.71 -14.80
CA ASN A 218 -9.17 9.89 -15.73
C ASN A 218 -10.66 9.83 -15.36
N SER A 219 -11.00 9.79 -14.06
CA SER A 219 -12.38 9.80 -13.60
C SER A 219 -13.08 11.13 -13.88
N ALA A 220 -12.37 12.26 -13.78
CA ALA A 220 -12.88 13.56 -14.16
C ALA A 220 -13.15 13.66 -15.68
N VAL A 221 -12.24 13.15 -16.51
CA VAL A 221 -12.43 13.10 -17.96
C VAL A 221 -13.64 12.24 -18.34
N VAL A 222 -13.80 11.07 -17.69
CA VAL A 222 -14.98 10.20 -17.91
C VAL A 222 -16.27 10.93 -17.58
N ALA A 223 -16.32 11.64 -16.45
CA ALA A 223 -17.50 12.41 -16.05
C ALA A 223 -17.82 13.53 -17.06
N TRP A 224 -16.82 14.28 -17.51
CA TRP A 224 -16.97 15.32 -18.52
C TRP A 224 -17.47 14.77 -19.86
N CYS A 225 -16.89 13.65 -20.32
CA CYS A 225 -17.34 12.98 -21.55
C CYS A 225 -18.80 12.54 -21.46
N ALA A 226 -19.21 11.98 -20.32
CA ALA A 226 -20.59 11.55 -20.09
C ALA A 226 -21.57 12.74 -20.10
N GLU A 227 -21.20 13.85 -19.45
CA GLU A 227 -21.99 15.09 -19.44
C GLU A 227 -22.18 15.67 -20.84
N HIS A 228 -21.15 15.61 -21.69
CA HIS A 228 -21.18 16.16 -23.04
C HIS A 228 -21.60 15.13 -24.10
N GLN A 229 -21.99 13.91 -23.71
CA GLN A 229 -22.33 12.80 -24.61
C GLN A 229 -21.22 12.47 -25.64
N ILE A 230 -19.96 12.67 -25.24
CA ILE A 230 -18.79 12.40 -26.07
C ILE A 230 -18.29 10.98 -25.75
N ASP A 231 -18.02 10.17 -26.78
CA ASP A 231 -17.33 8.90 -26.57
C ASP A 231 -15.86 9.17 -26.19
N LYS A 232 -15.50 8.78 -24.96
CA LYS A 232 -14.13 8.87 -24.45
C LYS A 232 -13.12 8.23 -25.40
N ARG A 233 -13.47 7.15 -26.09
CA ARG A 233 -12.55 6.46 -27.03
C ARG A 233 -12.13 7.36 -28.19
N GLU A 234 -13.04 8.22 -28.64
CA GLU A 234 -12.76 9.20 -29.69
C GLU A 234 -11.83 10.31 -29.17
N VAL A 235 -12.04 10.79 -27.94
CA VAL A 235 -11.13 11.74 -27.27
C VAL A 235 -9.72 11.14 -27.11
N GLU A 236 -9.64 9.88 -26.68
CA GLU A 236 -8.36 9.17 -26.53
C GLU A 236 -7.65 8.97 -27.87
N LYS A 237 -8.38 8.60 -28.92
CA LYS A 237 -7.84 8.50 -30.29
C LYS A 237 -7.29 9.84 -30.79
N ALA A 238 -8.08 10.91 -30.67
CA ALA A 238 -7.69 12.25 -31.10
C ALA A 238 -6.42 12.72 -30.36
N THR A 239 -6.35 12.48 -29.05
CA THR A 239 -5.17 12.80 -28.23
C THR A 239 -3.93 12.02 -28.65
N ARG A 240 -4.07 10.73 -28.97
CA ARG A 240 -2.96 9.90 -29.47
C ARG A 240 -2.46 10.38 -30.83
N ALA A 241 -3.38 10.70 -31.75
CA ALA A 241 -3.05 11.23 -33.07
C ALA A 241 -2.31 12.58 -32.98
N ALA A 242 -2.78 13.49 -32.13
CA ALA A 242 -2.13 14.78 -31.90
C ALA A 242 -0.70 14.63 -31.33
N ARG A 243 -0.49 13.70 -30.39
CA ARG A 243 0.85 13.39 -29.85
C ARG A 243 1.78 12.76 -30.87
N ALA A 244 1.27 11.90 -31.75
CA ALA A 244 2.07 11.29 -32.81
C ALA A 244 2.55 12.36 -33.80
N LYS A 245 1.65 13.28 -34.21
CA LYS A 245 1.96 14.39 -35.11
C LYS A 245 3.02 15.33 -34.51
N GLY A 246 2.86 15.74 -33.25
CA GLY A 246 3.86 16.60 -32.58
C GLY A 246 5.27 15.99 -32.47
N LYS A 247 5.37 14.65 -32.41
CA LYS A 247 6.67 13.95 -32.44
C LYS A 247 7.28 13.88 -33.83
N GLU A 248 6.47 13.83 -34.89
CA GLU A 248 6.96 13.93 -36.27
C GLU A 248 7.48 15.34 -36.58
N ASP A 249 6.79 16.36 -36.10
CA ASP A 249 7.17 17.75 -36.31
C ASP A 249 8.48 18.10 -35.57
N GLN A 250 8.69 17.57 -34.34
CA GLN A 250 9.96 17.69 -33.61
C GLN A 250 11.14 16.92 -34.22
N LYS A 251 10.90 15.90 -35.05
CA LYS A 251 11.97 15.17 -35.76
C LYS A 251 12.40 15.86 -37.05
N LYS A 252 11.60 16.82 -37.53
CA LYS A 252 11.85 17.59 -38.76
C LYS A 252 12.47 18.97 -38.48
N SER A 253 12.57 19.37 -37.21
CA SER A 253 13.32 20.54 -36.72
C SER A 253 14.71 20.13 -36.25
#